data_AF-A0A924TQH2-F1
#
_entry.id   AF-A0A924TQH2-F1
#
_cell.length_a   1.000
_cell.length_b   1.000
_cell.length_c   1.000
_cell.angle_alpha   90.00
_cell.angle_beta   90.00
_cell.angle_gamma   90.00
#
_symmetry.space_group_name_H-M   'P 1'
#
loop_
_entity.id
_entity.type
_entity.pdbx_description
1 polymer ?
#
loop_
_entity_poly.entity_id
_entity_poly.type
_entity_poly.pdbx_seq_one_letter_code
_entity_poly.pdbx_strand_id
1 'polypeptide(L)'
;MAIKRPTLDQLQDVALSLGIHLSPEQAAVYNTLLQGNFDAYDIVDAMPDYVPRVTYPRTPGYFPAGEENKYGAWYVKATIKSKTEGKLAGKTVVHKDNACVAGVPMMNGASTLEGYVPNVDATVVTRLLDAGATVVGKATCEYFC
;
A
#
# COMPACT_ATOMS: atom_id res chain seq x y z
N MET A 1 -0.79 -5.47 13.18
CA MET A 1 -2.07 -5.79 13.85
C MET A 1 -2.15 -7.28 14.08
N ALA A 2 -2.18 -7.68 15.35
CA ALA A 2 -2.24 -9.08 15.75
C ALA A 2 -3.38 -9.79 15.03
N ILE A 3 -3.13 -11.03 14.62
CA ILE A 3 -4.14 -11.79 13.91
C ILE A 3 -5.38 -11.96 14.78
N LYS A 4 -6.55 -11.82 14.17
CA LYS A 4 -7.79 -12.17 14.84
C LYS A 4 -7.89 -13.70 14.86
N ARG A 5 -7.89 -14.29 16.06
CA ARG A 5 -8.02 -15.73 16.22
C ARG A 5 -9.41 -16.14 15.68
N PRO A 6 -9.50 -17.19 14.85
CA PRO A 6 -10.77 -17.61 14.29
C PRO A 6 -11.69 -18.16 15.39
N THR A 7 -13.00 -18.00 15.21
CA THR A 7 -13.97 -18.75 16.00
C THR A 7 -14.00 -20.22 15.58
N LEU A 8 -14.62 -21.09 16.40
CA LEU A 8 -14.80 -22.50 16.02
C LEU A 8 -15.60 -22.63 14.72
N ASP A 9 -16.66 -21.84 14.56
CA ASP A 9 -17.46 -21.80 13.34
C ASP A 9 -16.60 -21.43 12.12
N GLN A 10 -15.75 -20.41 12.25
CA GLN A 10 -14.83 -20.00 11.18
C GLN A 10 -13.81 -21.10 10.86
N LEU A 11 -13.33 -21.85 11.86
CA LEU A 11 -12.46 -23.01 11.63
C LEU A 11 -13.19 -24.12 10.89
N GLN A 12 -14.46 -24.39 11.23
CA GLN A 12 -15.28 -25.37 10.52
C GLN A 12 -15.57 -24.94 9.08
N ASP A 13 -15.90 -23.67 8.86
CA ASP A 13 -16.14 -23.10 7.53
C ASP A 13 -14.91 -23.21 6.63
N VAL A 14 -13.73 -22.87 7.16
CA VAL A 14 -12.46 -22.99 6.44
C VAL A 14 -12.15 -24.47 6.15
N ALA A 15 -12.31 -25.36 7.14
CA ALA A 15 -12.10 -26.79 6.94
C ALA A 15 -13.02 -27.35 5.84
N LEU A 16 -14.30 -26.98 5.87
CA LEU A 16 -15.29 -27.40 4.88
C LEU A 16 -14.93 -26.87 3.48
N SER A 17 -14.44 -25.63 3.37
CA SER A 17 -13.97 -25.07 2.10
C SER A 17 -12.81 -25.85 1.48
N LEU A 18 -12.06 -26.60 2.30
CA LEU A 18 -10.98 -27.49 1.91
C LEU A 18 -11.43 -28.96 1.76
N GLY A 19 -12.71 -29.25 1.91
CA GLY A 19 -13.29 -30.60 1.85
C GLY A 19 -13.13 -31.42 3.15
N ILE A 20 -12.66 -30.80 4.24
CA ILE A 20 -12.45 -31.44 5.54
C ILE A 20 -13.68 -31.20 6.42
N HIS A 21 -14.32 -32.26 6.88
CA HIS A 21 -15.50 -32.17 7.74
C HIS A 21 -15.08 -32.35 9.20
N LEU A 22 -15.08 -31.24 9.95
CA LEU A 22 -14.78 -31.26 11.39
C LEU A 22 -16.09 -31.24 12.20
N SER A 23 -16.25 -32.21 13.09
CA SER A 23 -17.21 -32.10 14.19
C SER A 23 -16.86 -30.92 15.12
N PRO A 24 -17.82 -30.40 15.90
CA PRO A 24 -17.55 -29.35 16.89
C PRO A 24 -16.43 -29.71 17.87
N GLU A 25 -16.35 -30.98 18.28
CA GLU A 25 -15.30 -31.47 19.18
C GLU A 25 -13.93 -31.46 18.49
N GLN A 26 -13.85 -31.89 17.22
CA GLN A 26 -12.62 -31.80 16.45
C GLN A 26 -12.21 -30.35 16.22
N ALA A 27 -13.15 -29.46 15.90
CA ALA A 27 -12.87 -28.03 15.75
C ALA A 27 -12.26 -27.42 17.03
N ALA A 28 -12.78 -27.79 18.21
CA ALA A 28 -12.22 -27.35 19.49
C ALA A 28 -10.79 -27.86 19.73
N VAL A 29 -10.52 -29.12 19.36
CA VAL A 29 -9.17 -29.70 19.43
C VAL A 29 -8.22 -28.96 18.49
N TYR A 30 -8.60 -28.78 17.23
CA TYR A 30 -7.78 -28.06 16.25
C TYR A 30 -7.54 -26.61 16.68
N ASN A 31 -8.54 -25.92 17.21
CA ASN A 31 -8.39 -24.57 17.74
C ASN A 31 -7.32 -24.50 18.84
N THR A 32 -7.31 -25.49 19.75
CA THR A 32 -6.30 -25.59 20.82
C THR A 32 -4.91 -25.82 20.24
N LEU A 33 -4.79 -26.74 19.29
CA LEU A 33 -3.51 -27.07 18.65
C LEU A 33 -2.93 -25.88 17.86
N LEU A 34 -3.79 -25.06 17.25
CA LEU A 34 -3.38 -23.90 16.45
C LEU A 34 -2.95 -22.68 17.30
N GLN A 35 -3.19 -22.66 18.62
CA GLN A 35 -2.82 -21.51 19.44
C GLN A 35 -1.34 -21.19 19.37
N GLY A 36 -0.46 -22.20 19.42
CA GLY A 36 0.98 -21.98 19.28
C GLY A 36 1.38 -21.40 17.92
N ASN A 37 0.64 -21.71 16.85
CA ASN A 37 0.84 -21.06 15.56
C ASN A 37 0.43 -19.59 15.61
N PHE A 38 -0.71 -19.28 16.23
CA PHE A 38 -1.20 -17.91 16.36
C PHE A 38 -0.28 -17.04 17.21
N ASP A 39 0.25 -17.58 18.31
CA ASP A 39 1.25 -16.90 19.14
C ASP A 39 2.51 -16.55 18.34
N ALA A 40 2.92 -17.40 17.39
CA ALA A 40 4.03 -17.09 16.50
C ALA A 40 3.73 -15.93 15.55
N TYR A 41 2.47 -15.78 15.08
CA TYR A 41 2.05 -14.61 14.31
C TYR A 41 2.05 -13.34 15.17
N ASP A 42 1.67 -13.42 16.45
CA ASP A 42 1.75 -12.26 17.36
C ASP A 42 3.19 -11.78 17.54
N ILE A 43 4.15 -12.72 17.63
CA ILE A 43 5.58 -12.39 17.70
C ILE A 43 6.02 -11.63 16.44
N VAL A 44 5.63 -12.12 15.25
CA VAL A 44 5.96 -11.44 13.98
C VAL A 44 5.32 -10.06 13.92
N ASP A 45 4.07 -9.92 14.34
CA ASP A 45 3.36 -8.65 14.32
C ASP A 45 3.93 -7.61 15.29
N ALA A 46 4.53 -8.06 16.39
CA ALA A 46 5.23 -7.21 17.35
C ALA A 46 6.61 -6.74 16.86
N MET A 47 7.15 -7.35 15.79
CA MET A 47 8.42 -6.91 15.21
C MET A 47 8.25 -5.55 14.51
N PRO A 48 9.29 -4.70 14.52
CA PRO A 48 9.26 -3.47 13.76
C PRO A 48 9.23 -3.75 12.26
N ASP A 49 8.45 -2.95 11.54
CA ASP A 49 8.46 -2.95 10.08
C ASP A 49 9.80 -2.44 9.54
N TYR A 50 10.42 -3.21 8.64
CA TYR A 50 11.62 -2.80 7.92
C TYR A 50 11.25 -2.07 6.63
N VAL A 51 10.80 -0.82 6.75
CA VAL A 51 10.42 0.01 5.60
C VAL A 51 11.55 0.94 5.13
N PRO A 52 11.68 1.21 3.82
CA PRO A 52 12.62 2.19 3.30
C PRO A 52 12.39 3.58 3.89
N ARG A 53 13.47 4.30 4.17
CA ARG A 53 13.39 5.68 4.68
C ARG A 53 12.84 6.62 3.62
N VAL A 54 11.88 7.44 4.02
CA VAL A 54 11.33 8.56 3.25
C VAL A 54 12.12 9.83 3.59
N THR A 55 12.85 10.39 2.62
CA THR A 55 13.90 11.41 2.89
C THR A 55 13.53 12.85 2.52
N TYR A 56 12.74 13.06 1.47
CA TYR A 56 12.36 14.42 1.01
C TYR A 56 11.05 14.90 1.65
N PRO A 57 10.91 16.19 2.02
CA PRO A 57 9.64 16.75 2.49
C PRO A 57 8.55 16.71 1.42
N ARG A 58 7.31 16.45 1.83
CA ARG A 58 6.18 16.27 0.92
C ARG A 58 4.86 16.64 1.59
N THR A 59 3.86 16.93 0.77
CA THR A 59 2.46 17.12 1.16
C THR A 59 1.59 16.10 0.45
N PRO A 60 0.41 15.74 0.98
CA PRO A 60 -0.51 14.81 0.31
C PRO A 60 -0.98 15.25 -1.08
N GLY A 61 -0.89 16.55 -1.38
CA GLY A 61 -1.35 17.10 -2.65
C GLY A 61 -2.84 17.42 -2.62
N TYR A 62 -3.46 17.53 -3.79
CA TYR A 62 -4.89 17.74 -3.97
C TYR A 62 -5.37 17.10 -5.27
N PHE A 63 -6.68 16.82 -5.32
CA PHE A 63 -7.33 16.26 -6.50
C PHE A 63 -7.71 17.39 -7.47
N PRO A 64 -7.06 17.50 -8.64
CA PRO A 64 -7.37 18.55 -9.61
C PRO A 64 -8.71 18.29 -10.29
N ALA A 65 -9.43 19.36 -10.64
CA ALA A 65 -10.72 19.30 -11.32
C ALA A 65 -10.83 20.36 -12.43
N GLY A 66 -11.84 20.24 -13.28
CA GLY A 66 -12.09 21.18 -14.37
C GLY A 66 -10.91 21.25 -15.35
N GLU A 67 -10.54 22.48 -15.75
CA GLU A 67 -9.46 22.73 -16.72
C GLU A 67 -8.11 22.14 -16.29
N GLU A 68 -7.85 22.03 -14.99
CA GLU A 68 -6.58 21.49 -14.50
C GLU A 68 -6.42 19.99 -14.75
N ASN A 69 -7.54 19.29 -14.95
CA ASN A 69 -7.58 17.87 -15.27
C ASN A 69 -8.46 17.57 -16.49
N LYS A 70 -8.44 18.45 -17.51
CA LYS A 70 -9.35 18.33 -18.66
C LYS A 70 -9.29 17.00 -19.42
N TYR A 71 -8.16 16.28 -19.30
CA TYR A 71 -7.94 14.99 -19.93
C TYR A 71 -8.18 13.78 -19.01
N GLY A 72 -8.52 14.01 -17.73
CA GLY A 72 -8.64 12.95 -16.72
C GLY A 72 -7.32 12.22 -16.42
N ALA A 73 -6.18 12.77 -16.85
CA ALA A 73 -4.87 12.13 -16.75
C ALA A 73 -4.26 12.22 -15.35
N TRP A 74 -4.73 13.14 -14.50
CA TRP A 74 -4.28 13.24 -13.11
C TRP A 74 -5.21 12.47 -12.19
N TYR A 75 -4.62 11.69 -11.31
CA TYR A 75 -5.30 11.23 -10.10
C TYR A 75 -5.15 12.29 -8.99
N VAL A 76 -3.92 12.63 -8.63
CA VAL A 76 -3.61 13.64 -7.62
C VAL A 76 -2.40 14.47 -8.05
N LYS A 77 -2.42 15.78 -7.81
CA LYS A 77 -1.26 16.66 -7.99
C LYS A 77 -0.59 16.90 -6.65
N ALA A 78 0.71 16.66 -6.58
CA ALA A 78 1.51 16.82 -5.37
C ALA A 78 2.91 17.27 -5.78
N THR A 79 3.49 18.25 -5.10
CA THR A 79 4.86 18.70 -5.42
C THR A 79 5.82 18.19 -4.35
N ILE A 80 6.75 17.34 -4.75
CA ILE A 80 7.86 16.87 -3.91
C ILE A 80 9.15 17.40 -4.52
N LYS A 81 9.75 18.37 -3.82
CA LYS A 81 11.04 18.94 -4.23
C LYS A 81 12.17 18.00 -3.83
N SER A 82 13.15 17.90 -4.70
CA SER A 82 14.36 17.10 -4.52
C SER A 82 15.60 17.97 -4.37
N LYS A 83 16.79 17.37 -4.51
CA LYS A 83 18.05 18.10 -4.63
C LYS A 83 17.99 19.02 -5.85
N THR A 84 18.67 20.17 -5.77
CA THR A 84 18.76 21.14 -6.88
C THR A 84 19.81 20.77 -7.92
N GLU A 85 20.44 19.61 -7.80
CA GLU A 85 21.52 19.11 -8.65
C GLU A 85 21.26 17.64 -9.05
N GLY A 86 21.98 17.17 -10.07
CA GLY A 86 21.86 15.80 -10.59
C GLY A 86 21.38 15.75 -12.05
N LYS A 87 21.34 14.53 -12.60
CA LYS A 87 21.04 14.30 -14.03
C LYS A 87 19.64 14.76 -14.44
N LEU A 88 18.72 14.91 -13.50
CA LEU A 88 17.33 15.30 -13.72
C LEU A 88 16.98 16.64 -13.07
N ALA A 89 17.98 17.43 -12.65
CA ALA A 89 17.77 18.76 -12.09
C ALA A 89 16.92 19.62 -13.03
N GLY A 90 15.88 20.26 -12.49
CA GLY A 90 14.93 21.08 -13.24
C GLY A 90 13.93 20.30 -14.09
N LYS A 91 13.93 18.97 -14.05
CA LYS A 91 12.92 18.13 -14.71
C LYS A 91 11.79 17.78 -13.73
N THR A 92 10.58 17.69 -14.27
CA THR A 92 9.40 17.23 -13.53
C THR A 92 9.02 15.83 -13.98
N VAL A 93 8.48 15.04 -13.05
CA VAL A 93 8.01 13.68 -13.32
C VAL A 93 6.69 13.41 -12.62
N VAL A 94 5.83 12.67 -13.29
CA VAL A 94 4.60 12.10 -12.74
C VAL A 94 4.77 10.59 -12.64
N HIS A 95 4.25 9.99 -11.57
CA HIS A 95 4.28 8.53 -11.39
C HIS A 95 2.94 7.91 -11.77
N LYS A 96 2.94 6.78 -12.51
CA LYS A 96 1.72 5.97 -12.71
C LYS A 96 1.09 5.66 -11.35
N ASP A 97 -0.23 5.69 -11.25
CA ASP A 97 -0.90 5.65 -9.95
C ASP A 97 -0.61 4.37 -9.15
N ASN A 98 -0.29 3.28 -9.84
CA ASN A 98 0.13 2.02 -9.22
C ASN A 98 1.52 2.05 -8.52
N ALA A 99 2.31 3.12 -8.69
CA ALA A 99 3.58 3.29 -8.02
C ALA A 99 3.39 4.05 -6.70
N CYS A 100 3.83 3.47 -5.59
CA CYS A 100 3.77 4.11 -4.27
C CYS A 100 4.64 5.37 -4.23
N VAL A 101 4.05 6.49 -3.78
CA VAL A 101 4.75 7.72 -3.42
C VAL A 101 4.33 8.06 -2.00
N ALA A 102 5.25 7.99 -1.04
CA ALA A 102 4.92 8.06 0.38
C ALA A 102 4.13 9.35 0.70
N GLY A 103 3.02 9.20 1.43
CA GLY A 103 2.17 10.31 1.86
C GLY A 103 1.28 10.91 0.77
N VAL A 104 1.35 10.42 -0.49
CA VAL A 104 0.50 10.89 -1.60
C VAL A 104 -0.54 9.79 -1.92
N PRO A 105 -1.85 10.11 -1.97
CA PRO A 105 -2.90 9.13 -2.25
C PRO A 105 -2.65 8.33 -3.53
N MET A 106 -3.16 7.10 -3.57
CA MET A 106 -3.23 6.27 -4.77
C MET A 106 -4.46 5.35 -4.75
N MET A 107 -4.92 4.92 -5.93
CA MET A 107 -6.00 3.94 -6.09
C MET A 107 -5.72 2.87 -7.16
N ASN A 108 -4.63 2.95 -7.93
CA ASN A 108 -4.33 2.00 -9.02
C ASN A 108 -5.52 1.83 -10.00
N GLY A 109 -6.21 2.94 -10.29
CA GLY A 109 -7.43 2.95 -11.11
C GLY A 109 -8.61 2.15 -10.56
N ALA A 110 -8.52 1.60 -9.34
CA ALA A 110 -9.49 0.68 -8.77
C ALA A 110 -10.13 1.25 -7.50
N SER A 111 -11.47 1.28 -7.47
CA SER A 111 -12.25 1.73 -6.30
C SER A 111 -11.98 0.91 -5.04
N THR A 112 -11.55 -0.34 -5.16
CA THR A 112 -11.17 -1.21 -4.04
C THR A 112 -9.90 -0.76 -3.33
N LEU A 113 -9.07 0.06 -3.98
CA LEU A 113 -7.84 0.62 -3.42
C LEU A 113 -7.96 2.14 -3.16
N GLU A 114 -9.11 2.73 -3.44
CA GLU A 114 -9.35 4.15 -3.17
C GLU A 114 -9.25 4.45 -1.67
N GLY A 115 -8.58 5.55 -1.32
CA GLY A 115 -8.32 5.96 0.06
C GLY A 115 -7.00 5.43 0.63
N TYR A 116 -6.27 4.58 -0.10
CA TYR A 116 -4.95 4.15 0.32
C TYR A 116 -3.90 5.27 0.16
N VAL A 117 -3.13 5.49 1.24
CA VAL A 117 -1.99 6.40 1.24
C VAL A 117 -0.76 5.60 1.67
N PRO A 118 0.18 5.30 0.75
CA PRO A 118 1.37 4.52 1.09
C PRO A 118 2.27 5.28 2.06
N ASN A 119 2.95 4.55 2.94
CA ASN A 119 3.97 5.08 3.85
C ASN A 119 5.40 4.95 3.29
N VAL A 120 5.56 4.38 2.08
CA VAL A 120 6.85 4.15 1.42
C VAL A 120 6.89 4.72 0.00
N ASP A 121 8.08 5.12 -0.42
CA ASP A 121 8.36 5.42 -1.83
C ASP A 121 8.72 4.12 -2.56
N ALA A 122 8.20 3.93 -3.77
CA ALA A 122 8.76 2.97 -4.68
C ALA A 122 10.23 3.32 -4.97
N THR A 123 11.09 2.32 -5.18
CA THR A 123 12.52 2.52 -5.42
C THR A 123 12.82 3.53 -6.53
N VAL A 124 11.99 3.55 -7.59
CA VAL A 124 12.13 4.50 -8.69
C VAL A 124 11.85 5.94 -8.28
N VAL A 125 10.90 6.18 -7.37
CA VAL A 125 10.60 7.52 -6.82
C VAL A 125 11.82 8.06 -6.10
N THR A 126 12.41 7.24 -5.21
CA THR A 126 13.63 7.61 -4.47
C THR A 126 14.77 7.94 -5.43
N ARG A 127 15.02 7.07 -6.43
CA ARG A 127 16.10 7.29 -7.40
C ARG A 127 15.91 8.55 -8.24
N LEU A 128 14.68 8.88 -8.63
CA LEU A 128 14.38 10.09 -9.41
C LEU A 128 14.56 11.35 -8.57
N LEU A 129 14.09 11.34 -7.31
CA LEU A 129 14.34 12.43 -6.36
C LEU A 129 15.84 12.60 -6.11
N ASP A 130 16.58 11.52 -5.87
CA ASP A 130 18.05 11.58 -5.66
C ASP A 130 18.82 12.08 -6.89
N ALA A 131 18.26 11.90 -8.09
CA ALA A 131 18.79 12.41 -9.34
C ALA A 131 18.37 13.87 -9.65
N GLY A 132 17.58 14.52 -8.78
CA GLY A 132 17.19 15.93 -8.90
C GLY A 132 15.85 16.18 -9.61
N ALA A 133 15.06 15.15 -9.90
CA ALA A 133 13.72 15.33 -10.48
C ALA A 133 12.73 15.84 -9.44
N THR A 134 11.80 16.71 -9.83
CA THR A 134 10.66 17.11 -9.00
C THR A 134 9.47 16.20 -9.32
N VAL A 135 8.92 15.51 -8.32
CA VAL A 135 7.68 14.75 -8.50
C VAL A 135 6.49 15.72 -8.44
N VAL A 136 5.59 15.66 -9.44
CA VAL A 136 4.45 16.59 -9.58
C VAL A 136 3.07 15.93 -9.40
N GLY A 137 3.03 14.64 -9.10
CA GLY A 137 1.79 13.94 -8.76
C GLY A 137 1.74 12.51 -9.24
N LYS A 138 0.50 12.00 -9.36
CA LYS A 138 0.18 10.67 -9.83
C LYS A 138 -0.70 10.75 -11.08
N ALA A 139 -0.34 9.99 -12.10
CA ALA A 139 -1.10 9.86 -13.33
C ALA A 139 -2.08 8.70 -13.21
N THR A 140 -3.33 8.94 -13.60
CA THR A 140 -4.39 7.93 -13.67
C THR A 140 -3.91 6.69 -14.44
N CYS A 141 -4.38 5.52 -14.02
CA CYS A 141 -4.25 4.28 -14.78
C CYS A 141 -5.57 3.51 -14.79
N GLU A 142 -5.57 2.46 -15.60
CA GLU A 142 -6.64 1.49 -15.78
C GLU A 142 -6.90 0.69 -14.49
N TYR A 143 -8.04 0.00 -14.46
CA TYR A 143 -8.52 -0.75 -13.30
C TYR A 143 -7.61 -1.96 -13.03
N PHE A 144 -6.73 -1.83 -12.03
CA PHE A 144 -5.63 -2.77 -11.76
C PHE A 144 -4.55 -2.84 -12.85
N CYS A 145 -4.22 -1.70 -13.47
CA CYS A 145 -3.28 -1.54 -14.60
C CYS A 145 -3.84 -1.98 -15.96
#